data_AF-A0A7C7WE03-F1
#
_entry.id   AF-A0A7C7WE03-F1
#
_cell.length_a   1.000
_cell.length_b   1.000
_cell.length_c   1.000
_cell.angle_alpha   90.00
_cell.angle_beta   90.00
_cell.angle_gamma   90.00
#
_symmetry.space_group_name_H-M   'P 1'
#
loop_
_entity.id
_entity.type
_entity.pdbx_description
1 polymer ?
#
loop_
_entity_poly.entity_id
_entity_poly.type
_entity_poly.pdbx_seq_one_letter_code
_entity_poly.pdbx_strand_id
1 'polypeptide(L)' 'NPIAAAGLMKEAEIFWQLRGEAGARQVPGNPKRGLAQAWGDLMQVGTVVVMGI' A
#
# COMPACT_ATOMS: atom_id res chain seq x y z
N ASN A 1 0.11 -3.45 -16.14
CA ASN A 1 0.40 -3.75 -14.73
C ASN A 1 1.71 -4.51 -14.64
N PRO A 2 2.86 -3.84 -14.45
CA PRO A 2 4.10 -4.54 -14.16
C PRO A 2 3.97 -5.29 -12.82
N ILE A 3 3.91 -6.63 -12.89
CA ILE A 3 3.59 -7.52 -11.75
C ILE A 3 4.47 -7.24 -10.53
N ALA A 4 5.78 -7.07 -10.73
CA ALA A 4 6.71 -6.79 -9.64
C ALA A 4 6.47 -5.41 -8.99
N ALA A 5 6.15 -4.39 -9.80
CA ALA A 5 5.89 -3.05 -9.28
C ALA A 5 4.52 -2.92 -8.61
N ALA A 6 3.61 -3.88 -8.81
CA ALA A 6 2.27 -3.83 -8.22
C ALA A 6 2.28 -3.88 -6.68
N GLY A 7 3.26 -4.55 -6.07
CA GLY A 7 3.48 -4.50 -4.62
C GLY A 7 3.90 -3.09 -4.18
N LEU A 8 4.92 -2.53 -4.83
CA LEU A 8 5.45 -1.21 -4.50
C LEU A 8 4.43 -0.08 -4.73
N MET A 9 3.58 -0.19 -5.75
CA MET A 9 2.49 0.78 -5.98
C MET A 9 1.52 0.87 -4.79
N LYS A 10 1.23 -0.27 -4.13
CA LYS A 10 0.35 -0.29 -2.94
C LYS A 10 1.05 0.32 -1.73
N GLU A 11 2.34 0.03 -1.56
CA GLU A 11 3.12 0.60 -0.46
C GLU A 11 3.27 2.12 -0.61
N ALA A 12 3.57 2.60 -1.82
CA ALA A 12 3.65 4.03 -2.12
C ALA A 12 2.32 4.74 -1.83
N GLU A 13 1.19 4.11 -2.15
CA GLU A 13 -0.12 4.67 -1.81
C GLU A 13 -0.28 4.83 -0.29
N ILE A 14 -0.01 3.79 0.49
CA ILE A 14 -0.12 3.88 1.95
C ILE A 14 0.84 4.92 2.51
N PHE A 15 2.04 5.05 1.95
CA PHE A 15 3.01 6.08 2.34
C PHE A 15 2.42 7.50 2.22
N TRP A 16 1.80 7.84 1.08
CA TRP A 16 1.15 9.14 0.92
C TRP A 16 -0.08 9.29 1.81
N GLN A 17 -0.86 8.23 2.00
CA GLN A 17 -2.06 8.24 2.85
C GLN A 17 -1.73 8.52 4.32
N LEU A 18 -0.69 7.88 4.87
CA LEU A 18 -0.27 8.08 6.26
C LEU A 18 0.31 9.49 6.51
N ARG A 19 0.87 10.12 5.48
CA ARG A 19 1.41 11.49 5.55
C ARG A 19 0.37 12.58 5.34
N GLY A 20 -0.83 12.25 4.89
CA GLY A 20 -1.83 13.26 4.50
C GLY A 20 -1.58 13.88 3.13
N GLU A 21 -0.77 13.26 2.28
CA GLU A 21 -0.30 13.79 0.99
C GLU A 21 -0.98 13.11 -0.22
N ALA A 22 -1.98 12.27 0.00
CA ALA A 22 -2.64 11.53 -1.10
C ALA A 22 -3.61 12.39 -1.94
N GLY A 23 -3.70 13.70 -1.66
CA GLY A 23 -4.51 14.66 -2.42
C GLY A 23 -6.00 14.29 -2.39
N ALA A 24 -6.64 14.30 -3.57
CA ALA A 24 -8.07 13.95 -3.69
C ALA A 24 -8.41 12.51 -3.26
N ARG A 25 -7.41 11.63 -3.14
CA ARG A 25 -7.59 10.23 -2.72
C ARG A 25 -7.40 10.04 -1.21
N GLN A 26 -7.11 11.11 -0.47
CA GLN A 26 -6.83 11.05 0.95
C GLN A 26 -7.98 10.40 1.72
N VAL A 27 -7.66 9.34 2.46
CA VAL A 27 -8.60 8.66 3.33
C VAL A 27 -8.91 9.58 4.53
N PRO A 28 -10.20 9.84 4.82
CA PRO A 28 -10.59 10.68 5.95
C PRO A 28 -10.29 10.00 7.29
N GLY A 29 -10.18 10.79 8.37
CA GLY A 29 -10.01 10.25 9.72
C GLY A 29 -8.58 10.06 10.19
N ASN A 30 -7.59 10.67 9.52
CA ASN A 30 -6.17 10.67 9.91
C ASN A 30 -5.62 9.25 10.17
N PRO A 31 -5.60 8.37 9.15
CA PRO A 31 -5.17 6.98 9.31
C PRO A 31 -3.75 6.89 9.87
N LYS A 32 -3.56 6.00 10.85
CA LYS A 32 -2.26 5.75 11.51
C LYS A 32 -1.62 4.41 11.13
N ARG A 33 -2.38 3.55 10.45
CA ARG A 33 -1.95 2.22 10.02
C ARG A 33 -2.50 1.95 8.62
N GLY A 34 -1.70 1.30 7.77
CA GLY A 34 -2.13 0.79 6.48
C GLY A 34 -1.61 -0.62 6.23
N LEU A 35 -2.35 -1.40 5.44
CA LEU A 35 -2.01 -2.77 5.08
C LEU A 35 -1.95 -2.90 3.55
N ALA A 36 -0.83 -3.40 3.04
CA ALA A 36 -0.68 -3.81 1.65
C ALA A 36 -0.51 -5.33 1.59
N GLN A 37 -1.18 -5.96 0.63
CA GLN A 37 -1.00 -7.37 0.31
C GLN A 37 -0.66 -7.53 -1.17
N ALA A 38 0.37 -8.32 -1.47
CA ALA A 38 0.80 -8.65 -2.82
C ALA A 38 0.94 -10.16 -2.99
N TRP A 39 0.74 -10.62 -4.22
CA TRP A 39 0.92 -12.00 -4.64
C TRP A 39 1.89 -12.06 -5.82
N GLY A 40 2.79 -13.04 -5.80
CA GLY A 40 3.73 -13.33 -6.87
C GLY A 40 3.45 -14.70 -7.52
N ASP A 41 3.74 -14.78 -8.82
CA ASP A 41 3.50 -15.97 -9.65
C ASP A 41 2.04 -16.47 -9.58
N LEU A 42 1.80 -17.78 -9.62
CA LEU A 42 0.48 -18.39 -9.47
C LEU A 42 0.05 -18.45 -7.99
N MET A 43 0.17 -17.32 -7.29
CA MET A 43 -0.06 -17.16 -5.85
C MET A 43 0.88 -17.98 -4.95
N GLN A 44 2.06 -18.35 -5.45
CA GLN A 44 3.04 -19.13 -4.69
C GLN A 44 3.70 -18.33 -3.56
N VAL A 45 3.76 -17.01 -3.72
CA VAL A 45 4.33 -16.10 -2.72
C VAL A 45 3.30 -15.04 -2.38
N GLY A 46 3.01 -14.90 -1.09
CA GLY A 46 2.18 -13.84 -0.54
C GLY A 46 3.01 -12.96 0.40
N THR A 47 2.94 -11.65 0.20
CA THR A 47 3.59 -10.68 1.09
C THR A 47 2.52 -9.77 1.67
N VAL A 48 2.58 -9.57 2.99
CA VAL A 48 1.76 -8.61 3.72
C VAL A 48 2.67 -7.61 4.40
N VAL A 49 2.40 -6.31 4.20
CA VAL A 49 3.15 -5.22 4.82
C VAL A 49 2.18 -4.36 5.62
N VAL A 50 2.54 -4.08 6.88
CA VAL A 50 1.83 -3.15 7.75
C VAL A 50 2.73 -1.94 8.00
N MET A 51 2.25 -0.75 7.63
CA MET A 51 2.98 0.52 7.85
C MET A 51 2.22 1.39 8.84
N GLY A 52 2.94 2.22 9.58
CA GLY A 52 2.35 3.14 10.54
C GLY A 52 3.25 4.32 10.87
N ILE A 53 2.65 5.31 11.52
CA ILE A 53 3.27 6.54 12.04
C ILE A 53 2.93 6.71 13.51
#